data_AF-A0A3D4PD79-F1
#
_entry.id   AF-A0A3D4PD79-F1
#
_cell.length_a   1.000
_cell.length_b   1.000
_cell.length_c   1.000
_cell.angle_alpha   90.00
_cell.angle_beta   90.00
_cell.angle_gamma   90.00
#
_symmetry.space_group_name_H-M   'P 1'
#
loop_
_entity.id
_entity.type
_entity.pdbx_description
1 polymer ?
#
loop_
_entity_poly.entity_id
_entity_poly.type
_entity_poly.pdbx_seq_one_letter_code
_entity_poly.pdbx_strand_id
1 'polypeptide(L)'
;QMADKVVDFDAFSKPMQELLTSMIEDEDSEYVVCSANPRKIGDANSKNPRYLQARPDMSNAFPSYVAERGLRLHRIIPTDEAVPFPVHGVLMGRRNNPPDKEAGIRSLAVYNPIHYQELPELFMDLICSLTGKSPSTTGFGSEGALTKGPFNMLRFAADLNSALVSYLLTGLKGFSTAAGHIGPEVQVDHDISLLVPEVWSRLEPHEQDPAYLIKEGSLEKLEDVEFNGEKIEQSRLGYRMTRRFVRNYFGRIFDH
;
A
#
# COMPACT_ATOMS: atom_id res chain seq x y z
N GLN A 1 -20.61 4.68 -34.21
CA GLN A 1 -20.94 3.37 -33.58
C GLN A 1 -20.97 3.45 -32.05
N MET A 2 -19.88 3.79 -31.35
CA MET A 2 -19.91 3.89 -29.88
C MET A 2 -20.81 5.03 -29.39
N ALA A 3 -20.71 6.22 -29.99
CA ALA A 3 -21.56 7.37 -29.66
C ALA A 3 -23.07 7.11 -29.93
N ASP A 4 -23.41 6.24 -30.87
CA ASP A 4 -24.81 5.89 -31.19
C ASP A 4 -25.47 5.06 -30.07
N LYS A 5 -24.66 4.40 -29.23
CA LYS A 5 -25.11 3.66 -28.06
C LYS A 5 -25.16 4.58 -26.85
N VAL A 6 -26.16 5.46 -26.84
CA VAL A 6 -26.30 6.56 -25.87
C VAL A 6 -26.06 6.12 -24.41
N VAL A 7 -26.68 5.00 -23.98
CA VAL A 7 -26.55 4.49 -22.60
C VAL A 7 -25.10 4.09 -22.27
N ASP A 8 -24.41 3.41 -23.19
CA ASP A 8 -23.02 2.99 -22.99
C ASP A 8 -22.06 4.19 -23.06
N PHE A 9 -22.38 5.17 -23.90
CA PHE A 9 -21.60 6.39 -24.05
C PHE A 9 -21.70 7.30 -22.82
N ASP A 10 -22.89 7.45 -22.27
CA ASP A 10 -23.15 8.22 -21.05
C ASP A 10 -22.44 7.65 -19.81
N ALA A 11 -22.11 6.35 -19.83
CA ALA A 11 -21.33 5.72 -18.77
C ALA A 11 -19.87 6.20 -18.71
N PHE A 12 -19.34 6.80 -19.79
CA PHE A 12 -18.01 7.39 -19.77
C PHE A 12 -17.98 8.69 -18.97
N SER A 13 -16.85 8.97 -18.32
CA SER A 13 -16.59 10.30 -17.79
C SER A 13 -16.54 11.33 -18.92
N LYS A 14 -16.95 12.57 -18.64
CA LYS A 14 -16.96 13.68 -19.61
C LYS A 14 -15.67 13.82 -20.45
N PRO A 15 -14.44 13.73 -19.90
CA PRO A 15 -13.22 13.85 -20.72
C PRO A 15 -13.08 12.75 -21.78
N MET A 16 -13.57 11.54 -21.51
CA MET A 16 -13.56 10.45 -22.48
C MET A 16 -14.66 10.62 -23.53
N GLN A 17 -15.82 11.13 -23.14
CA GLN A 17 -16.87 11.49 -24.11
C GLN A 17 -16.37 12.56 -25.08
N GLU A 18 -15.76 13.63 -24.56
CA GLU A 18 -15.18 14.71 -25.35
C GLU A 18 -14.09 14.20 -26.33
N LEU A 19 -13.20 13.30 -25.88
CA LEU A 19 -12.18 12.66 -26.74
C LEU A 19 -12.80 11.81 -27.86
N LEU A 20 -13.85 11.05 -27.56
CA LEU A 20 -14.50 10.20 -28.56
C LEU A 20 -15.35 11.01 -29.54
N THR A 21 -15.97 12.10 -29.09
CA THR A 21 -16.69 13.03 -29.96
C THR A 21 -15.73 13.80 -30.86
N SER A 22 -14.57 14.25 -30.36
CA SER A 22 -13.60 14.96 -31.20
C SER A 22 -13.09 14.11 -32.37
N MET A 23 -12.97 12.79 -32.19
CA MET A 23 -12.67 11.84 -33.26
C MET A 23 -13.78 11.76 -34.34
N ILE A 24 -15.04 11.99 -33.97
CA ILE A 24 -16.17 11.98 -34.92
C ILE A 24 -16.22 13.30 -35.70
N GLU A 25 -15.91 14.41 -35.04
CA GLU A 25 -15.97 15.75 -35.61
C GLU A 25 -14.76 16.07 -36.51
N ASP A 26 -13.62 15.43 -36.28
CA ASP A 26 -12.40 15.60 -37.06
C ASP A 26 -12.30 14.55 -38.17
N GLU A 27 -12.56 14.97 -39.41
CA GLU A 27 -12.49 14.09 -40.59
C GLU A 27 -11.08 13.55 -40.88
N ASP A 28 -10.02 14.21 -40.36
CA ASP A 28 -8.62 13.78 -40.53
C ASP A 28 -8.16 12.80 -39.44
N SER A 29 -8.95 12.58 -38.39
CA SER A 29 -8.62 11.66 -37.31
C SER A 29 -8.86 10.20 -37.74
N GLU A 30 -7.82 9.37 -37.67
CA GLU A 30 -7.90 7.94 -38.08
C GLU A 30 -7.99 6.96 -36.89
N TYR A 31 -7.45 7.34 -35.73
CA TYR A 31 -7.33 6.45 -34.57
C TYR A 31 -7.60 7.17 -33.25
N VAL A 32 -8.30 6.48 -32.36
CA VAL A 32 -8.51 6.89 -30.96
C VAL A 32 -8.33 5.69 -30.03
N VAL A 33 -7.93 5.95 -28.79
CA VAL A 33 -7.81 4.92 -27.75
C VAL A 33 -8.91 5.14 -26.71
N CYS A 34 -9.65 4.09 -26.40
CA CYS A 34 -10.69 4.10 -25.37
C CYS A 34 -10.26 3.26 -24.16
N SER A 35 -10.45 3.79 -22.95
CA SER A 35 -10.13 3.09 -21.71
C SER A 35 -10.90 1.78 -21.52
N ALA A 36 -12.09 1.66 -22.12
CA ALA A 36 -12.90 0.43 -22.10
C ALA A 36 -12.49 -0.61 -23.16
N ASN A 37 -11.58 -0.27 -24.08
CA ASN A 37 -11.18 -1.15 -25.18
C ASN A 37 -9.66 -1.41 -25.20
N PRO A 38 -9.11 -2.17 -24.22
CA PRO A 38 -7.73 -2.63 -24.31
C PRO A 38 -7.47 -3.46 -25.58
N ARG A 39 -6.20 -3.56 -25.97
CA ARG A 39 -5.76 -4.41 -27.08
C ARG A 39 -6.28 -5.85 -26.90
N LYS A 40 -6.85 -6.42 -27.97
CA LYS A 40 -7.20 -7.85 -28.05
C LYS A 40 -5.95 -8.71 -28.26
N ILE A 41 -5.87 -9.81 -27.50
CA ILE A 41 -4.87 -10.88 -27.63
C ILE A 41 -5.64 -12.18 -27.87
N GLY A 42 -5.73 -12.60 -29.13
CA GLY A 42 -6.73 -13.57 -29.57
C GLY A 42 -8.13 -13.00 -29.38
N ASP A 43 -9.01 -13.75 -28.74
CA ASP A 43 -10.40 -13.34 -28.46
C ASP A 43 -10.58 -12.56 -27.15
N ALA A 44 -9.53 -12.46 -26.32
CA ALA A 44 -9.59 -11.83 -25.01
C ALA A 44 -8.96 -10.43 -24.99
N ASN A 45 -9.47 -9.54 -24.16
CA ASN A 45 -8.83 -8.25 -23.89
C ASN A 45 -7.58 -8.45 -23.03
N SER A 46 -6.51 -7.74 -23.35
CA SER A 46 -5.29 -7.70 -22.53
C SER A 46 -5.62 -7.24 -21.11
N LYS A 47 -5.14 -7.99 -20.11
CA LYS A 47 -5.22 -7.61 -18.68
C LYS A 47 -4.11 -6.65 -18.24
N ASN A 48 -3.29 -6.17 -19.17
CA ASN A 48 -2.16 -5.26 -18.90
C ASN A 48 -2.21 -4.01 -19.83
N PRO A 49 -3.30 -3.20 -19.79
CA PRO A 49 -3.30 -1.89 -20.44
C PRO A 49 -2.24 -0.98 -19.78
N ARG A 50 -1.59 -0.13 -20.57
CA ARG A 50 -0.50 0.74 -20.12
C ARG A 50 -0.59 2.12 -20.76
N TYR A 51 -0.18 3.13 -19.99
CA TYR A 51 0.08 4.49 -20.45
C TYR A 51 1.16 5.10 -19.56
N LEU A 52 1.87 6.12 -20.07
CA LEU A 52 2.82 6.89 -19.27
C LEU A 52 2.10 8.11 -18.69
N GLN A 53 1.71 8.01 -17.43
CA GLN A 53 1.11 9.13 -16.71
C GLN A 53 2.19 10.17 -16.38
N ALA A 54 1.96 11.43 -16.73
CA ALA A 54 2.77 12.52 -16.21
C ALA A 54 2.64 12.58 -14.68
N ARG A 55 3.77 12.67 -13.98
CA ARG A 55 3.83 12.75 -12.52
C ARG A 55 2.84 13.83 -12.01
N PRO A 56 1.89 13.50 -11.11
CA PRO A 56 0.85 14.45 -10.70
C PRO A 56 1.38 15.76 -10.12
N ASP A 57 2.47 15.70 -9.36
CA ASP A 57 3.16 16.86 -8.77
C ASP A 57 3.85 17.75 -9.82
N MET A 58 4.19 17.19 -10.98
CA MET A 58 4.75 17.94 -12.12
C MET A 58 3.65 18.54 -12.99
N SER A 59 2.53 17.82 -13.15
CA SER A 59 1.36 18.28 -13.91
C SER A 59 0.57 19.36 -13.16
N ASN A 60 0.56 19.29 -11.83
CA ASN A 60 -0.05 20.28 -10.94
C ASN A 60 0.89 20.54 -9.77
N ALA A 61 1.72 21.58 -9.90
CA ALA A 61 2.70 21.96 -8.87
C ALA A 61 2.08 22.68 -7.66
N PHE A 62 0.81 23.12 -7.75
CA PHE A 62 0.20 23.97 -6.73
C PHE A 62 0.10 23.30 -5.34
N PRO A 63 -0.33 22.03 -5.20
CA PRO A 63 -0.34 21.37 -3.90
C PRO A 63 1.06 21.26 -3.26
N SER A 64 2.07 20.91 -4.04
CA SER A 64 3.47 20.83 -3.56
C SER A 64 4.00 22.19 -3.12
N TYR A 65 3.68 23.25 -3.88
CA TYR A 65 4.01 24.63 -3.51
C TYR A 65 3.36 25.03 -2.19
N VAL A 66 2.06 24.76 -2.01
CA VAL A 66 1.33 25.07 -0.77
C VAL A 66 1.91 24.30 0.41
N ALA A 67 2.23 23.01 0.24
CA ALA A 67 2.85 22.20 1.28
C ALA A 67 4.23 22.75 1.69
N GLU A 68 5.08 23.11 0.72
CA GLU A 68 6.39 23.71 1.00
C GLU A 68 6.26 25.05 1.73
N ARG A 69 5.37 25.94 1.28
CA ARG A 69 5.16 27.25 1.92
C ARG A 69 4.61 27.09 3.34
N GLY A 70 3.66 26.19 3.55
CA GLY A 70 3.12 25.89 4.87
C GLY A 70 4.20 25.40 5.82
N LEU A 71 5.03 24.44 5.38
CA LEU A 71 6.09 23.87 6.19
C LEU A 71 7.21 24.88 6.48
N ARG A 72 7.57 25.70 5.49
CA ARG A 72 8.53 26.79 5.63
C ARG A 72 8.11 27.78 6.71
N LEU A 73 6.86 28.23 6.66
CA LEU A 73 6.32 29.16 7.65
C LEU A 73 6.26 28.51 9.04
N HIS A 74 5.77 27.28 9.12
CA HIS A 74 5.66 26.54 10.38
C HIS A 74 7.02 26.34 11.07
N ARG A 75 8.08 26.07 10.29
CA ARG A 75 9.44 25.85 10.80
C ARG A 75 10.32 27.10 10.77
N ILE A 76 9.79 28.25 10.34
CA ILE A 76 10.48 29.54 10.25
C ILE A 76 11.78 29.44 9.42
N ILE A 77 11.71 28.73 8.28
CA ILE A 77 12.87 28.52 7.41
C ILE A 77 13.05 29.74 6.48
N PRO A 78 14.24 30.38 6.45
CA PRO A 78 14.55 31.51 5.55
C PRO A 78 14.30 31.19 4.08
N THR A 79 13.90 32.20 3.27
CA THR A 79 13.46 31.99 1.88
C THR A 79 14.53 31.43 0.94
N ASP A 80 15.80 31.62 1.27
CA ASP A 80 16.98 31.17 0.54
C ASP A 80 17.45 29.75 0.95
N GLU A 81 16.83 29.16 1.98
CA GLU A 81 17.12 27.80 2.42
C GLU A 81 16.13 26.76 1.87
N ALA A 82 16.61 25.52 1.71
CA ALA A 82 15.78 24.40 1.32
C ALA A 82 14.88 23.93 2.47
N VAL A 83 13.67 23.46 2.16
CA VAL A 83 12.73 22.91 3.14
C VAL A 83 12.81 21.38 3.14
N PRO A 84 13.33 20.74 4.19
CA PRO A 84 13.44 19.29 4.23
C PRO A 84 12.09 18.62 4.52
N PHE A 85 11.78 17.55 3.77
CA PHE A 85 10.63 16.66 3.98
C PHE A 85 11.12 15.26 4.35
N PRO A 86 11.60 15.05 5.60
CA PRO A 86 12.04 13.72 6.02
C PRO A 86 10.85 12.75 6.13
N VAL A 87 11.15 11.46 6.04
CA VAL A 87 10.18 10.40 6.32
C VAL A 87 9.89 10.39 7.82
N HIS A 88 8.61 10.45 8.19
CA HIS A 88 8.16 10.43 9.59
C HIS A 88 7.67 9.05 10.05
N GLY A 89 7.23 8.19 9.12
CA GLY A 89 6.75 6.85 9.43
C GLY A 89 6.91 5.91 8.24
N VAL A 90 7.11 4.61 8.52
CA VAL A 90 7.20 3.57 7.50
C VAL A 90 6.11 2.54 7.75
N LEU A 91 5.14 2.52 6.84
CA LEU A 91 3.97 1.65 6.89
C LEU A 91 3.88 0.86 5.60
N MET A 92 4.31 -0.39 5.63
CA MET A 92 4.40 -1.21 4.42
C MET A 92 3.05 -1.86 4.11
N GLY A 93 2.64 -1.77 2.85
CA GLY A 93 1.46 -2.48 2.38
C GLY A 93 1.69 -3.99 2.30
N ARG A 94 0.75 -4.77 2.81
CA ARG A 94 0.75 -6.23 2.69
C ARG A 94 -0.47 -6.69 1.91
N ARG A 95 -0.24 -7.44 0.84
CA ARG A 95 -1.32 -8.09 0.09
C ARG A 95 -1.67 -9.41 0.74
N ASN A 96 -2.72 -9.39 1.53
CA ASN A 96 -3.32 -10.57 2.11
C ASN A 96 -4.29 -11.21 1.12
N ASN A 97 -4.35 -12.54 1.10
CA ASN A 97 -5.30 -13.28 0.28
C ASN A 97 -6.06 -14.32 1.11
N PRO A 98 -7.36 -14.53 0.81
CA PRO A 98 -8.12 -15.62 1.39
C PRO A 98 -7.59 -16.97 0.86
N PRO A 99 -7.97 -18.09 1.49
CA PRO A 99 -7.70 -19.41 0.92
C PRO A 99 -8.53 -19.62 -0.37
N ASP A 100 -7.92 -20.19 -1.41
CA ASP A 100 -8.61 -20.68 -2.61
C ASP A 100 -8.32 -22.17 -2.75
N LYS A 101 -9.32 -22.99 -2.40
CA LYS A 101 -9.17 -24.45 -2.39
C LYS A 101 -9.08 -25.02 -3.81
N GLU A 102 -9.77 -24.43 -4.78
CA GLU A 102 -9.78 -24.92 -6.16
C GLU A 102 -8.44 -24.65 -6.85
N ALA A 103 -7.85 -23.48 -6.60
CA ALA A 103 -6.52 -23.13 -7.09
C ALA A 103 -5.37 -23.66 -6.20
N GLY A 104 -5.68 -24.34 -5.09
CA GLY A 104 -4.68 -24.84 -4.13
C GLY A 104 -3.89 -23.75 -3.40
N ILE A 105 -4.43 -22.52 -3.31
CA ILE A 105 -3.78 -21.37 -2.69
C ILE A 105 -4.12 -21.35 -1.19
N ARG A 106 -3.08 -21.36 -0.35
CA ARG A 106 -3.22 -21.21 1.10
C ARG A 106 -3.59 -19.78 1.49
N SER A 107 -4.25 -19.61 2.63
CA SER A 107 -4.54 -18.29 3.19
C SER A 107 -3.25 -17.59 3.63
N LEU A 108 -3.09 -16.32 3.22
CA LEU A 108 -2.05 -15.42 3.74
C LEU A 108 -2.71 -14.16 4.31
N ALA A 109 -3.80 -14.33 5.07
CA ALA A 109 -4.58 -13.22 5.64
C ALA A 109 -4.49 -13.18 7.17
N VAL A 110 -3.27 -13.29 7.70
CA VAL A 110 -3.00 -13.37 9.15
C VAL A 110 -2.79 -12.01 9.82
N TYR A 111 -2.78 -10.92 9.04
CA TYR A 111 -2.57 -9.55 9.55
C TYR A 111 -3.91 -8.82 9.78
N ASN A 112 -4.00 -8.14 10.92
CA ASN A 112 -4.98 -7.09 11.24
C ASN A 112 -4.69 -5.82 10.39
N PRO A 113 -5.65 -4.87 10.25
CA PRO A 113 -5.45 -3.58 9.59
C PRO A 113 -4.08 -2.91 9.81
N ILE A 114 -3.57 -2.86 11.04
CA ILE A 114 -2.23 -2.33 11.36
C ILE A 114 -1.47 -3.28 12.28
N HIS A 115 -0.25 -3.60 11.90
CA HIS A 115 0.74 -4.29 12.73
C HIS A 115 1.98 -3.43 12.95
N TYR A 116 2.63 -3.65 14.09
CA TYR A 116 3.98 -3.16 14.40
C TYR A 116 4.90 -4.36 14.55
N GLN A 117 6.06 -4.32 13.91
CA GLN A 117 7.08 -5.35 14.03
C GLN A 117 8.38 -4.75 14.53
N GLU A 118 8.97 -5.39 15.53
CA GLU A 118 10.34 -5.10 15.93
C GLU A 118 11.29 -5.51 14.80
N LEU A 119 12.51 -4.96 14.80
CA LEU A 119 13.43 -5.14 13.66
C LEU A 119 13.67 -6.60 13.25
N PRO A 120 13.79 -7.59 14.16
CA PRO A 120 13.95 -8.98 13.73
C PRO A 120 12.77 -9.49 12.91
N GLU A 121 11.54 -9.34 13.40
CA GLU A 121 10.32 -9.78 12.73
C GLU A 121 10.06 -8.97 11.44
N LEU A 122 10.33 -7.67 11.47
CA LEU A 122 10.27 -6.80 10.30
C LEU A 122 11.21 -7.31 9.20
N PHE A 123 12.43 -7.69 9.56
CA PHE A 123 13.40 -8.18 8.59
C PHE A 123 13.10 -9.58 8.08
N MET A 124 12.46 -10.45 8.87
CA MET A 124 11.90 -11.70 8.33
C MET A 124 10.93 -11.39 7.17
N ASP A 125 10.07 -10.39 7.36
CA ASP A 125 9.08 -10.01 6.37
C ASP A 125 9.70 -9.34 5.13
N LEU A 126 10.62 -8.40 5.34
CA LEU A 126 11.33 -7.70 4.26
C LEU A 126 12.20 -8.64 3.41
N ILE A 127 12.83 -9.64 4.03
CA ILE A 127 13.62 -10.66 3.31
C ILE A 127 12.70 -11.53 2.44
N CYS A 128 11.57 -11.95 2.99
CA CYS A 128 10.70 -12.93 2.33
C CYS A 128 9.77 -12.28 1.30
N SER A 129 9.25 -11.07 1.56
CA SER A 129 8.29 -10.34 0.71
C SER A 129 7.22 -11.28 0.13
N LEU A 130 6.48 -11.92 1.03
CA LEU A 130 5.58 -13.03 0.69
C LEU A 130 4.34 -12.58 -0.10
N THR A 131 3.90 -13.44 -1.01
CA THR A 131 2.68 -13.25 -1.82
C THR A 131 1.95 -14.57 -2.04
N GLY A 132 0.61 -14.54 -2.06
CA GLY A 132 -0.19 -15.71 -2.40
C GLY A 132 -0.16 -16.10 -3.88
N LYS A 133 0.42 -15.25 -4.74
CA LYS A 133 0.62 -15.57 -6.16
C LYS A 133 1.84 -16.48 -6.32
N SER A 134 1.76 -17.44 -7.23
CA SER A 134 2.86 -18.35 -7.58
C SER A 134 3.48 -19.06 -6.35
N PRO A 135 2.69 -19.86 -5.61
CA PRO A 135 3.18 -20.58 -4.44
C PRO A 135 4.35 -21.51 -4.78
N SER A 136 5.24 -21.69 -3.82
CA SER A 136 6.34 -22.66 -3.92
C SER A 136 5.88 -24.05 -3.51
N THR A 137 6.74 -25.06 -3.64
CA THR A 137 6.43 -26.44 -3.23
C THR A 137 6.16 -26.57 -1.73
N THR A 138 6.72 -25.69 -0.90
CA THR A 138 6.64 -25.76 0.56
C THR A 138 5.77 -24.66 1.18
N GLY A 139 5.42 -23.61 0.44
CA GLY A 139 4.66 -22.49 0.99
C GLY A 139 4.23 -21.45 -0.05
N PHE A 140 4.39 -20.19 0.32
CA PHE A 140 3.95 -19.06 -0.50
C PHE A 140 4.97 -18.68 -1.57
N GLY A 141 4.56 -17.79 -2.47
CA GLY A 141 5.47 -17.10 -3.38
C GLY A 141 6.26 -16.02 -2.64
N SER A 142 7.40 -15.64 -3.21
CA SER A 142 8.27 -14.58 -2.71
C SER A 142 8.60 -13.63 -3.86
N GLU A 143 8.48 -12.33 -3.60
CA GLU A 143 8.93 -11.28 -4.54
C GLU A 143 10.44 -10.97 -4.39
N GLY A 144 11.14 -11.72 -3.55
CA GLY A 144 12.54 -11.50 -3.17
C GLY A 144 12.70 -10.34 -2.19
N ALA A 145 13.91 -10.21 -1.63
CA ALA A 145 14.19 -9.20 -0.60
C ALA A 145 13.78 -7.79 -1.04
N LEU A 146 13.04 -7.09 -0.19
CA LEU A 146 12.50 -5.75 -0.42
C LEU A 146 11.64 -5.62 -1.68
N THR A 147 10.99 -6.69 -2.15
CA THR A 147 10.28 -6.77 -3.45
C THR A 147 11.19 -6.53 -4.67
N LYS A 148 12.52 -6.60 -4.50
CA LYS A 148 13.52 -6.31 -5.54
C LYS A 148 14.05 -7.55 -6.25
N GLY A 149 13.44 -8.72 -6.04
CA GLY A 149 13.89 -9.98 -6.65
C GLY A 149 14.13 -9.89 -8.16
N PRO A 150 13.17 -9.33 -8.95
CA PRO A 150 13.36 -9.16 -10.40
C PRO A 150 14.30 -8.04 -10.83
N PHE A 151 14.78 -7.19 -9.90
CA PHE A 151 15.45 -5.92 -10.20
C PHE A 151 16.84 -5.79 -9.57
N ASN A 152 17.31 -6.79 -8.83
CA ASN A 152 18.62 -6.77 -8.18
C ASN A 152 19.53 -7.88 -8.72
N MET A 153 20.55 -7.48 -9.48
CA MET A 153 21.55 -8.38 -10.07
C MET A 153 22.73 -8.67 -9.13
N LEU A 154 22.71 -8.16 -7.90
CA LEU A 154 23.74 -8.33 -6.88
C LEU A 154 23.26 -9.21 -5.72
N ARG A 155 24.07 -9.35 -4.68
CA ARG A 155 23.67 -10.02 -3.44
C ARG A 155 22.69 -9.15 -2.65
N PHE A 156 21.51 -9.69 -2.33
CA PHE A 156 20.49 -8.99 -1.52
C PHE A 156 20.99 -8.49 -0.16
N ALA A 157 22.07 -9.09 0.38
CA ALA A 157 22.67 -8.68 1.66
C ALA A 157 23.07 -7.19 1.68
N ALA A 158 23.53 -6.62 0.56
CA ALA A 158 23.89 -5.20 0.51
C ALA A 158 22.68 -4.28 0.73
N ASP A 159 21.57 -4.58 0.07
CA ASP A 159 20.31 -3.84 0.21
C ASP A 159 19.73 -4.02 1.62
N LEU A 160 19.72 -5.24 2.14
CA LEU A 160 19.21 -5.56 3.47
C LEU A 160 20.04 -4.90 4.58
N ASN A 161 21.37 -4.93 4.50
CA ASN A 161 22.24 -4.25 5.45
C ASN A 161 22.02 -2.73 5.41
N SER A 162 21.86 -2.16 4.21
CA SER A 162 21.59 -0.72 4.05
C SER A 162 20.23 -0.35 4.65
N ALA A 163 19.19 -1.15 4.41
CA ALA A 163 17.88 -0.96 5.04
C ALA A 163 17.98 -1.07 6.57
N LEU A 164 18.69 -2.07 7.09
CA LEU A 164 18.82 -2.29 8.53
C LEU A 164 19.51 -1.11 9.21
N VAL A 165 20.64 -0.67 8.65
CA VAL A 165 21.36 0.52 9.13
C VAL A 165 20.48 1.76 9.05
N SER A 166 19.68 1.92 7.98
CA SER A 166 18.72 3.04 7.87
C SER A 166 17.71 3.04 9.03
N TYR A 167 17.08 1.90 9.34
CA TYR A 167 16.16 1.80 10.48
C TYR A 167 16.85 2.08 11.82
N LEU A 168 18.05 1.54 12.02
CA LEU A 168 18.82 1.73 13.26
C LEU A 168 19.22 3.20 13.47
N LEU A 169 19.72 3.87 12.43
CA LEU A 169 20.21 5.25 12.52
C LEU A 169 19.09 6.28 12.62
N THR A 170 17.97 6.04 11.93
CA THR A 170 16.82 6.96 11.95
C THR A 170 15.88 6.72 13.13
N GLY A 171 15.93 5.53 13.73
CA GLY A 171 14.99 5.12 14.77
C GLY A 171 13.56 4.89 14.26
N LEU A 172 13.33 4.98 12.94
CA LEU A 172 12.03 4.72 12.31
C LEU A 172 11.53 3.32 12.67
N LYS A 173 10.21 3.20 12.73
CA LYS A 173 9.52 1.98 13.18
C LYS A 173 8.87 1.30 12.00
N GLY A 174 8.92 -0.03 11.98
CA GLY A 174 8.32 -0.84 10.92
C GLY A 174 6.88 -1.19 11.26
N PHE A 175 5.94 -0.48 10.63
CA PHE A 175 4.54 -0.87 10.65
C PHE A 175 4.17 -1.53 9.32
N SER A 176 3.10 -2.32 9.34
CA SER A 176 2.50 -2.91 8.15
C SER A 176 0.99 -2.74 8.14
N THR A 177 0.42 -2.63 6.95
CA THR A 177 -1.00 -2.36 6.74
C THR A 177 -1.61 -3.40 5.80
N ALA A 178 -2.78 -3.94 6.16
CA ALA A 178 -3.45 -4.94 5.35
C ALA A 178 -4.10 -4.35 4.09
N ALA A 179 -3.96 -5.06 2.97
CA ALA A 179 -4.68 -4.85 1.72
C ALA A 179 -5.22 -6.20 1.20
N GLY A 180 -6.31 -6.16 0.44
CA GLY A 180 -7.02 -7.34 -0.05
C GLY A 180 -7.97 -7.89 1.01
N HIS A 181 -7.44 -8.61 2.00
CA HIS A 181 -8.24 -9.29 3.02
C HIS A 181 -7.70 -9.13 4.45
N ILE A 182 -8.60 -9.20 5.44
CA ILE A 182 -8.28 -9.39 6.86
C ILE A 182 -8.95 -10.68 7.31
N GLY A 183 -8.16 -11.70 7.63
CA GLY A 183 -8.70 -13.04 7.77
C GLY A 183 -9.25 -13.60 6.45
N PRO A 184 -9.82 -14.82 6.48
CA PRO A 184 -10.32 -15.48 5.28
C PRO A 184 -11.60 -14.85 4.70
N GLU A 185 -12.36 -14.10 5.49
CA GLU A 185 -13.75 -13.72 5.16
C GLU A 185 -13.94 -12.23 4.87
N VAL A 186 -13.10 -11.34 5.42
CA VAL A 186 -13.30 -9.90 5.29
C VAL A 186 -12.44 -9.35 4.16
N GLN A 187 -13.07 -9.04 3.03
CA GLN A 187 -12.43 -8.31 1.94
C GLN A 187 -12.41 -6.81 2.27
N VAL A 188 -11.25 -6.19 2.14
CA VAL A 188 -11.02 -4.75 2.37
C VAL A 188 -10.33 -4.04 1.22
N ASP A 189 -9.93 -4.76 0.17
CA ASP A 189 -9.24 -4.23 -1.01
C ASP A 189 -8.16 -3.19 -0.64
N HIS A 190 -8.41 -1.90 -0.88
CA HIS A 190 -7.50 -0.81 -0.52
C HIS A 190 -8.10 0.18 0.49
N ASP A 191 -9.22 -0.15 1.13
CA ASP A 191 -9.90 0.75 2.06
C ASP A 191 -8.99 1.14 3.23
N ILE A 192 -8.30 0.15 3.82
CA ILE A 192 -7.30 0.40 4.87
C ILE A 192 -6.07 1.15 4.32
N SER A 193 -5.63 0.84 3.09
CA SER A 193 -4.48 1.49 2.48
C SER A 193 -4.70 2.99 2.29
N LEU A 194 -5.92 3.40 1.94
CA LEU A 194 -6.32 4.81 1.79
C LEU A 194 -6.51 5.51 3.13
N LEU A 195 -6.98 4.78 4.15
CA LEU A 195 -7.26 5.33 5.47
C LEU A 195 -6.00 5.60 6.30
N VAL A 196 -4.99 4.73 6.21
CA VAL A 196 -3.82 4.79 7.09
C VAL A 196 -3.08 6.15 7.02
N PRO A 197 -2.80 6.75 5.85
CA PRO A 197 -2.18 8.08 5.78
C PRO A 197 -3.01 9.16 6.49
N GLU A 198 -4.34 9.07 6.43
CA GLU A 198 -5.23 10.01 7.11
C GLU A 198 -5.15 9.87 8.63
N VAL A 199 -5.12 8.64 9.15
CA VAL A 199 -4.94 8.42 10.59
C VAL A 199 -3.56 8.89 11.02
N TRP A 200 -2.52 8.46 10.30
CA TRP A 200 -1.12 8.69 10.69
C TRP A 200 -0.74 10.16 10.69
N SER A 201 -1.20 10.93 9.70
CA SER A 201 -0.95 12.38 9.61
C SER A 201 -1.60 13.19 10.74
N ARG A 202 -2.61 12.62 11.41
CA ARG A 202 -3.31 13.25 12.54
C ARG A 202 -2.76 12.81 13.89
N LEU A 203 -1.80 11.88 13.94
CA LEU A 203 -1.13 11.46 15.18
C LEU A 203 -0.04 12.45 15.58
N GLU A 204 0.01 12.77 16.87
CA GLU A 204 1.13 13.50 17.46
C GLU A 204 2.41 12.65 17.41
N PRO A 205 3.62 13.25 17.41
CA PRO A 205 4.87 12.50 17.27
C PRO A 205 5.04 11.35 18.28
N HIS A 206 4.60 11.54 19.53
CA HIS A 206 4.68 10.50 20.56
C HIS A 206 3.60 9.41 20.40
N GLU A 207 2.48 9.71 19.74
CA GLU A 207 1.41 8.75 19.43
C GLU A 207 1.80 7.83 18.26
N GLN A 208 2.87 8.16 17.53
CA GLN A 208 3.47 7.29 16.51
C GLN A 208 4.52 6.34 17.09
N ASP A 209 4.90 6.50 18.36
CA ASP A 209 5.88 5.63 19.03
C ASP A 209 5.22 4.31 19.49
N PRO A 210 5.66 3.15 18.98
CA PRO A 210 5.12 1.86 19.41
C PRO A 210 5.31 1.62 20.91
N ALA A 211 6.36 2.14 21.55
CA ALA A 211 6.54 1.98 22.99
C ALA A 211 5.42 2.68 23.78
N TYR A 212 5.00 3.86 23.31
CA TYR A 212 3.85 4.57 23.86
C TYR A 212 2.57 3.77 23.61
N LEU A 213 2.31 3.38 22.37
CA LEU A 213 1.12 2.63 21.97
C LEU A 213 0.98 1.28 22.70
N ILE A 214 2.07 0.57 22.96
CA ILE A 214 2.10 -0.67 23.76
C ILE A 214 1.77 -0.35 25.22
N LYS A 215 2.41 0.67 25.81
CA LYS A 215 2.19 1.04 27.21
C LYS A 215 0.74 1.42 27.49
N GLU A 216 0.09 2.11 26.55
CA GLU A 216 -1.33 2.43 26.68
C GLU A 216 -2.27 1.31 26.20
N GLY A 217 -1.77 0.19 25.67
CA GLY A 217 -2.59 -0.94 25.23
C GLY A 217 -3.32 -0.72 23.89
N SER A 218 -2.86 0.24 23.08
CA SER A 218 -3.29 0.43 21.70
C SER A 218 -2.61 -0.57 20.75
N LEU A 219 -1.46 -1.12 21.14
CA LEU A 219 -0.84 -2.28 20.50
C LEU A 219 -0.78 -3.45 21.48
N GLU A 220 -1.08 -4.66 21.00
CA GLU A 220 -0.93 -5.91 21.76
C GLU A 220 0.04 -6.86 21.04
N LYS A 221 0.88 -7.54 21.82
CA LYS A 221 1.83 -8.53 21.30
C LYS A 221 1.11 -9.82 20.95
N LEU A 222 1.48 -10.43 19.83
CA LEU A 222 1.07 -11.79 19.49
C LEU A 222 2.06 -12.78 20.11
N GLU A 223 1.54 -13.76 20.84
CA GLU A 223 2.33 -14.79 21.52
C GLU A 223 2.15 -16.13 20.84
N ASP A 224 3.17 -16.97 20.77
CA ASP A 224 3.02 -18.30 20.16
C ASP A 224 1.88 -19.10 20.81
N VAL A 225 1.16 -19.88 20.00
CA VAL A 225 0.03 -20.70 20.46
C VAL A 225 0.22 -22.15 20.08
N GLU A 226 -0.42 -23.05 20.82
CA GLU A 226 -0.52 -24.46 20.46
C GLU A 226 -1.87 -24.70 19.77
N PHE A 227 -1.83 -25.36 18.62
CA PHE A 227 -3.02 -25.75 17.88
C PHE A 227 -2.84 -27.18 17.37
N ASN A 228 -3.75 -28.08 17.74
CA ASN A 228 -3.69 -29.51 17.39
C ASN A 228 -2.35 -30.20 17.75
N GLY A 229 -1.72 -29.83 18.87
CA GLY A 229 -0.43 -30.37 19.30
C GLY A 229 0.78 -29.80 18.56
N GLU A 230 0.58 -28.85 17.66
CA GLU A 230 1.66 -28.14 16.95
C GLU A 230 1.82 -26.72 17.49
N LYS A 231 3.07 -26.29 17.63
CA LYS A 231 3.41 -24.92 17.97
C LYS A 231 3.27 -24.02 16.75
N ILE A 232 2.41 -23.00 16.84
CA ILE A 232 2.24 -21.96 15.84
C ILE A 232 3.01 -20.72 16.28
N GLU A 233 4.03 -20.37 15.50
CA GLU A 233 4.97 -19.26 15.78
C GLU A 233 4.39 -17.90 15.42
N GLN A 234 3.19 -17.56 15.93
CA GLN A 234 2.51 -16.31 15.61
C GLN A 234 3.20 -15.07 16.19
N SER A 235 4.12 -15.22 17.15
CA SER A 235 4.93 -14.10 17.65
C SER A 235 5.76 -13.41 16.56
N ARG A 236 6.03 -14.11 15.45
CA ARG A 236 6.67 -13.53 14.25
C ARG A 236 5.87 -12.41 13.59
N LEU A 237 4.57 -12.29 13.90
CA LEU A 237 3.70 -11.22 13.42
C LEU A 237 3.82 -9.93 14.24
N GLY A 238 4.61 -9.95 15.32
CA GLY A 238 4.86 -8.80 16.18
C GLY A 238 3.64 -8.40 17.01
N TYR A 239 3.26 -7.14 16.88
CA TYR A 239 2.14 -6.53 17.59
C TYR A 239 1.06 -6.13 16.59
N ARG A 240 -0.19 -6.11 17.05
CA ARG A 240 -1.33 -5.60 16.26
C ARG A 240 -2.07 -4.51 16.99
N MET A 241 -2.74 -3.65 16.22
CA MET A 241 -3.64 -2.65 16.81
C MET A 241 -4.83 -3.32 17.54
N THR A 242 -5.22 -2.70 18.64
CA THR A 242 -6.37 -3.14 19.44
C THR A 242 -7.59 -2.24 19.18
N ARG A 243 -8.74 -2.60 19.75
CA ARG A 243 -9.91 -1.70 19.76
C ARG A 243 -9.62 -0.35 20.43
N ARG A 244 -8.64 -0.30 21.33
CA ARG A 244 -8.25 0.94 22.01
C ARG A 244 -7.57 1.90 21.05
N PHE A 245 -6.76 1.40 20.11
CA PHE A 245 -6.20 2.22 19.04
C PHE A 245 -7.30 2.89 18.24
N VAL A 246 -8.33 2.14 17.83
CA VAL A 246 -9.48 2.66 17.09
C VAL A 246 -10.16 3.77 17.89
N ARG A 247 -10.55 3.49 19.14
CA ARG A 247 -11.24 4.47 19.98
C ARG A 247 -10.44 5.75 20.22
N ASN A 248 -9.13 5.63 20.40
CA ASN A 248 -8.27 6.77 20.71
C ASN A 248 -7.95 7.65 19.49
N TYR A 249 -7.80 7.04 18.31
CA TYR A 249 -7.22 7.73 17.14
C TYR A 249 -8.14 7.80 15.93
N PHE A 250 -9.02 6.83 15.71
CA PHE A 250 -9.92 6.83 14.56
C PHE A 250 -11.07 7.82 14.72
N GLY A 251 -11.38 8.25 15.95
CA GLY A 251 -12.31 9.34 16.23
C GLY A 251 -11.93 10.70 15.62
N ARG A 252 -10.70 10.83 15.09
CA ARG A 252 -10.24 12.02 14.35
C ARG A 252 -10.70 12.04 12.88
N ILE A 253 -11.33 10.96 12.42
CA ILE A 253 -11.79 10.75 11.05
C ILE A 253 -13.25 10.29 11.03
N PHE A 254 -13.62 9.38 11.94
CA PHE A 254 -14.94 8.78 12.02
C PHE A 254 -15.68 9.22 13.28
N ASP A 255 -16.99 9.33 13.17
CA ASP A 255 -17.86 9.78 14.28
C ASP A 255 -18.26 8.65 15.25
N HIS A 256 -18.03 7.38 14.90
CA HIS A 256 -18.50 6.19 15.63
C HIS A 256 -17.43 5.12 15.81
#